data_AF-A0A4Q3F9Q0-F1
#
_entry.id   AF-A0A4Q3F9Q0-F1
#
_cell.length_a   1.000
_cell.length_b   1.000
_cell.length_c   1.000
_cell.angle_alpha   90.00
_cell.angle_beta   90.00
_cell.angle_gamma   90.00
#
_symmetry.space_group_name_H-M   'P 1'
#
loop_
_entity.id
_entity.type
_entity.pdbx_description
1 polymer ?
#
loop_
_entity_poly.entity_id
_entity_poly.type
_entity_poly.pdbx_seq_one_letter_code
_entity_poly.pdbx_strand_id
1 'polypeptide(L)'
;RNADAMRTALGDPVAMARARIPVERIAGPVLLLSGGDDGAWPSDLYSLIVQSSLLAAGHPHEVTWKNWAAAGHSILFPHVPATRIAHRHPVSGISTTMGGTPAANAEANAGAWETALAFVRRHGGKAG
;
A
#
# COMPACT_ATOMS: atom_id res chain seq x y z
N ARG A 1 -8.13 4.74 14.25
CA ARG A 1 -7.19 3.67 13.80
C ARG A 1 -5.77 4.23 13.82
N ASN A 2 -4.73 3.42 13.68
CA ASN A 2 -3.35 3.94 13.70
C ASN A 2 -3.08 4.88 12.51
N ALA A 3 -3.75 4.65 11.38
CA ALA A 3 -3.71 5.52 10.21
C ALA A 3 -4.08 6.98 10.50
N ASP A 4 -5.00 7.25 11.44
CA ASP A 4 -5.42 8.62 11.77
C ASP A 4 -4.29 9.40 12.43
N ALA A 5 -3.58 8.78 13.37
CA ALA A 5 -2.43 9.37 14.03
C ALA A 5 -1.28 9.64 13.03
N MET A 6 -1.07 8.73 12.07
CA MET A 6 -0.06 8.92 11.04
C MET A 6 -0.43 10.04 10.06
N ARG A 7 -1.72 10.20 9.71
CA ARG A 7 -2.19 11.35 8.92
C ARG A 7 -1.92 12.67 9.62
N THR A 8 -2.09 12.74 10.95
CA THR A 8 -1.72 13.94 11.73
C THR A 8 -0.23 14.24 11.65
N ALA A 9 0.63 13.22 11.72
CA ALA A 9 2.08 13.39 11.64
C ALA A 9 2.53 13.95 10.27
N LEU A 10 1.77 13.74 9.20
CA LEU A 10 2.03 14.34 7.88
C LEU A 10 1.77 15.86 7.82
N GLY A 11 1.20 16.45 8.88
CA GLY A 11 1.03 17.89 8.98
C GLY A 11 2.33 18.67 9.24
N ASP A 12 3.44 18.00 9.58
CA ASP A 12 4.75 18.63 9.79
C ASP A 12 5.67 18.43 8.56
N PRO A 13 5.80 19.44 7.68
CA PRO A 13 6.59 19.31 6.45
C PRO A 13 8.09 19.14 6.73
N VAL A 14 8.61 19.66 7.84
CA VAL A 14 10.03 19.55 8.20
C VAL A 14 10.34 18.13 8.67
N ALA A 15 9.48 17.55 9.50
CA ALA A 15 9.60 16.16 9.92
C ALA A 15 9.44 15.20 8.73
N MET A 16 8.46 15.45 7.86
CA MET A 16 8.26 14.68 6.63
C MET A 16 9.49 14.70 5.73
N ALA A 17 10.06 15.88 5.45
CA ALA A 17 11.23 16.00 4.59
C ALA A 17 12.44 15.21 5.14
N ARG A 18 12.63 15.21 6.46
CA ARG A 18 13.71 14.46 7.12
C ARG A 18 13.50 12.94 7.12
N ALA A 19 12.26 12.48 7.28
CA ALA A 19 11.93 11.06 7.39
C ALA A 19 11.70 10.38 6.03
N ARG A 20 11.54 11.16 4.95
CA ARG A 20 11.21 10.66 3.62
C ARG A 20 12.33 9.78 3.04
N ILE A 21 11.92 8.66 2.45
CA ILE A 21 12.79 7.81 1.63
C ILE A 21 13.03 8.52 0.28
N PRO A 22 14.29 8.66 -0.20
CA PRO A 22 14.61 9.32 -1.45
C PRO A 22 14.27 8.44 -2.67
N VAL A 23 12.98 8.24 -2.92
CA VAL A 23 12.46 7.35 -3.99
C VAL A 23 12.88 7.77 -5.40
N GLU A 24 13.21 9.05 -5.61
CA GLU A 24 13.78 9.57 -6.86
C GLU A 24 15.12 8.92 -7.25
N ARG A 25 15.76 8.20 -6.32
CA ARG A 25 17.00 7.45 -6.58
C ARG A 25 16.77 6.01 -7.06
N ILE A 26 15.51 5.57 -7.18
CA ILE A 26 15.20 4.23 -7.70
C ILE A 26 15.66 4.17 -9.16
N ALA A 27 16.37 3.10 -9.55
CA ALA A 27 16.89 2.90 -10.91
C ALA A 27 16.18 1.75 -11.63
N GLY A 28 14.84 1.76 -11.59
CA GLY A 28 14.04 0.72 -12.24
C GLY A 28 12.53 0.97 -12.17
N PRO A 29 11.73 0.09 -12.78
CA PRO A 29 10.27 0.14 -12.73
C PRO A 29 9.75 0.03 -11.28
N VAL A 30 8.69 0.76 -10.96
CA VAL A 30 8.05 0.75 -9.63
C VAL A 30 6.58 0.33 -9.74
N LEU A 31 6.17 -0.63 -8.91
CA LEU A 31 4.78 -1.00 -8.70
C LEU A 31 4.37 -0.65 -7.26
N LEU A 32 3.27 0.09 -7.13
CA LEU A 32 2.64 0.45 -5.87
C LEU A 32 1.27 -0.23 -5.78
N LEU A 33 1.00 -0.91 -4.66
CA LEU A 33 -0.27 -1.57 -4.38
C LEU A 33 -0.74 -1.10 -3.00
N SER A 34 -1.96 -0.57 -2.90
CA SER A 34 -2.47 -0.01 -1.64
C SER A 34 -3.94 -0.31 -1.39
N GLY A 35 -4.31 -0.36 -0.11
CA GLY A 35 -5.69 -0.31 0.36
C GLY A 35 -6.04 1.09 0.86
N GLY A 36 -7.19 1.62 0.47
CA GLY A 36 -7.66 2.95 0.89
C GLY A 36 -8.25 2.98 2.30
N ASP A 37 -8.74 1.84 2.80
CA ASP A 37 -9.24 1.68 4.18
C ASP A 37 -8.17 1.12 5.11
N ASP A 38 -6.88 1.19 4.76
CA ASP A 38 -5.77 0.70 5.56
C ASP A 38 -5.78 1.30 6.98
N GLY A 39 -5.98 0.44 7.98
CA GLY A 39 -6.07 0.84 9.37
C GLY A 39 -4.72 1.03 10.07
N ALA A 40 -3.63 0.53 9.50
CA ALA A 40 -2.29 0.66 10.06
C ALA A 40 -1.69 2.02 9.75
N TRP A 41 -1.80 2.45 8.49
CA TRP A 41 -1.25 3.71 7.99
C TRP A 41 -1.93 4.13 6.68
N PRO A 42 -1.83 5.40 6.25
CA PRO A 42 -2.47 5.87 5.02
C PRO A 42 -1.68 5.43 3.77
N SER A 43 -1.72 4.13 3.45
CA SER A 43 -0.99 3.51 2.32
C SER A 43 -1.30 4.15 0.97
N ASP A 44 -2.55 4.56 0.76
CA ASP A 44 -3.01 5.26 -0.45
C ASP A 44 -2.32 6.61 -0.63
N LEU A 45 -2.26 7.41 0.44
CA LEU A 45 -1.60 8.71 0.46
C LEU A 45 -0.09 8.56 0.30
N TYR A 46 0.53 7.57 0.95
CA TYR A 46 1.95 7.28 0.77
C TYR A 46 2.27 6.88 -0.66
N SER A 47 1.43 6.03 -1.27
CA SER A 47 1.60 5.63 -2.67
C SER A 47 1.47 6.82 -3.62
N LEU A 48 0.50 7.71 -3.38
CA LEU A 48 0.38 8.97 -4.12
C LEU A 48 1.66 9.80 -4.02
N ILE A 49 2.20 10.01 -2.80
CA ILE A 49 3.43 10.78 -2.58
C ILE A 49 4.62 10.17 -3.33
N VAL A 50 4.76 8.84 -3.32
CA VAL A 50 5.83 8.14 -4.05
C VAL A 50 5.67 8.34 -5.55
N GLN A 51 4.46 8.10 -6.10
CA GLN A 51 4.20 8.27 -7.53
C GLN A 51 4.43 9.72 -7.97
N SER A 52 3.91 10.71 -7.24
CA SER A 52 4.11 12.13 -7.54
C SER A 52 5.59 12.52 -7.48
N SER A 53 6.34 12.00 -6.51
CA SER A 53 7.78 12.26 -6.39
C SER A 53 8.56 11.74 -7.60
N LEU A 54 8.29 10.51 -8.03
CA LEU A 54 8.94 9.89 -9.18
C LEU A 54 8.61 10.64 -10.47
N LEU A 55 7.35 11.01 -10.67
CA LEU A 55 6.92 11.80 -11.83
C LEU A 55 7.57 13.18 -11.85
N ALA A 56 7.62 13.88 -10.72
CA ALA A 56 8.24 15.20 -10.61
C ALA A 56 9.77 15.16 -10.87
N ALA A 57 10.42 14.05 -10.52
CA ALA A 57 11.85 13.83 -10.78
C ALA A 57 12.15 13.41 -12.23
N GLY A 58 11.13 13.22 -13.08
CA GLY A 58 11.32 12.74 -14.45
C GLY A 58 11.80 11.28 -14.52
N HIS A 59 11.34 10.43 -13.58
CA HIS A 59 11.74 9.02 -13.51
C HIS A 59 11.53 8.31 -14.86
N PRO A 60 12.59 7.71 -15.45
CA PRO A 60 12.53 7.22 -16.83
C PRO A 60 11.87 5.85 -16.98
N HIS A 61 11.60 5.14 -15.88
CA HIS A 61 11.00 3.81 -15.89
C HIS A 61 9.51 3.84 -15.57
N GLU A 62 8.81 2.75 -15.89
CA GLU A 62 7.39 2.61 -15.60
C GLU A 62 7.09 2.75 -14.10
N VAL A 63 6.10 3.58 -13.76
CA VAL A 63 5.52 3.69 -12.41
C VAL A 63 4.04 3.35 -12.48
N THR A 64 3.66 2.22 -11.91
CA THR A 64 2.26 1.78 -11.85
C THR A 64 1.75 1.83 -10.41
N TRP A 65 0.55 2.37 -10.22
CA TRP A 65 -0.14 2.33 -8.93
C TRP A 65 -1.53 1.71 -9.10
N LYS A 66 -1.86 0.74 -8.24
CA LYS A 66 -3.22 0.22 -8.07
C LYS A 66 -3.66 0.42 -6.62
N ASN A 67 -4.83 1.03 -6.47
CA ASN A 67 -5.44 1.29 -5.18
C ASN A 67 -6.81 0.62 -5.11
N TRP A 68 -7.04 -0.20 -4.08
CA TRP A 68 -8.36 -0.75 -3.75
C TRP A 68 -8.94 0.07 -2.60
N ALA A 69 -9.80 1.04 -2.93
CA ALA A 69 -10.27 2.06 -1.98
C ALA A 69 -10.92 1.46 -0.72
N ALA A 70 -11.60 0.32 -0.83
CA ALA A 70 -12.27 -0.34 0.28
C ALA A 70 -11.46 -1.50 0.91
N ALA A 71 -10.21 -1.71 0.48
CA ALA A 71 -9.34 -2.72 1.06
C ALA A 71 -8.56 -2.16 2.25
N GLY A 72 -8.28 -3.03 3.22
CA GLY A 72 -7.46 -2.73 4.38
C GLY A 72 -5.97 -2.95 4.12
N HIS A 73 -5.24 -3.10 5.23
CA HIS A 73 -3.79 -3.23 5.22
C HIS A 73 -3.29 -4.52 4.56
N SER A 74 -3.96 -5.65 4.82
CA SER A 74 -3.47 -6.97 4.47
C SER A 74 -3.80 -7.34 3.02
N ILE A 75 -3.06 -6.78 2.07
CA ILE A 75 -3.01 -7.26 0.68
C ILE A 75 -1.96 -8.38 0.61
N LEU A 76 -2.44 -9.62 0.53
CA LEU A 76 -1.65 -10.85 0.63
C LEU A 76 -1.73 -11.66 -0.66
N PHE A 77 -2.06 -12.95 -0.56
CA PHE A 77 -2.23 -13.87 -1.68
C PHE A 77 -3.73 -14.10 -1.98
N PRO A 78 -4.09 -14.46 -3.21
CA PRO A 78 -5.46 -14.86 -3.53
C PRO A 78 -5.92 -16.02 -2.64
N HIS A 79 -7.21 -16.06 -2.34
CA HIS A 79 -7.89 -17.16 -1.61
C HIS A 79 -7.48 -17.40 -0.14
N VAL A 80 -6.65 -16.54 0.46
CA VAL A 80 -6.43 -16.57 1.92
C VAL A 80 -7.67 -16.04 2.67
N PRO A 81 -7.91 -16.45 3.93
CA PRO A 81 -9.04 -15.97 4.71
C PRO A 81 -9.05 -14.44 4.84
N ALA A 82 -9.95 -13.78 4.12
CA ALA A 82 -10.12 -12.32 4.15
C ALA A 82 -11.04 -11.84 5.29
N THR A 83 -11.63 -12.75 6.07
CA THR A 83 -12.61 -12.44 7.14
C THR A 83 -11.98 -12.05 8.48
N ARG A 84 -10.69 -12.33 8.68
CA ARG A 84 -9.95 -12.00 9.91
C ARG A 84 -9.43 -10.56 9.88
N ILE A 85 -10.35 -9.60 9.94
CA ILE A 85 -10.05 -8.17 9.73
C ILE A 85 -9.85 -7.42 11.07
N ALA A 86 -10.47 -7.91 12.13
CA ALA A 86 -10.40 -7.32 13.46
C ALA A 86 -9.83 -8.32 14.48
N HIS A 87 -9.01 -7.81 15.39
CA HIS A 87 -8.49 -8.52 16.55
C HIS A 87 -8.99 -7.83 17.82
N ARG A 88 -9.60 -8.61 18.71
CA ARG A 88 -10.04 -8.11 20.02
C ARG A 88 -8.91 -8.31 21.02
N HIS A 89 -8.44 -7.22 21.63
CA HIS A 89 -7.43 -7.32 22.68
C HIS A 89 -8.00 -8.14 23.87
N PRO A 90 -7.31 -9.20 24.33
CA PRO A 90 -7.88 -10.19 25.24
C PRO A 90 -8.18 -9.62 26.64
N VAL A 91 -7.44 -8.59 27.07
CA VAL A 91 -7.62 -7.94 28.39
C VAL A 91 -8.54 -6.71 28.31
N SER A 92 -8.18 -5.70 27.51
CA SER A 92 -8.98 -4.46 27.40
C SER A 92 -10.31 -4.61 26.64
N GLY A 93 -10.51 -5.68 25.87
CA GLY A 93 -11.71 -5.87 25.05
C GLY A 93 -11.86 -4.92 23.87
N ILE A 94 -10.89 -4.03 23.66
CA ILE A 94 -10.86 -3.09 22.54
C ILE A 94 -10.62 -3.88 21.25
N SER A 95 -11.48 -3.66 20.25
CA SER A 95 -11.32 -4.24 18.92
C SER A 95 -10.46 -3.33 18.06
N THR A 96 -9.35 -3.85 17.53
CA THR A 96 -8.52 -3.17 16.53
C THR A 96 -8.77 -3.82 15.18
N THR A 97 -8.92 -3.00 14.14
CA THR A 97 -9.13 -3.47 12.76
C THR A 97 -7.99 -2.97 11.88
N MET A 98 -7.54 -3.83 10.97
CA MET A 98 -6.57 -3.49 9.93
C MET A 98 -7.25 -2.90 8.68
N GLY A 99 -8.58 -2.79 8.71
CA GLY A 99 -9.38 -2.14 7.69
C GLY A 99 -9.92 -3.06 6.59
N GLY A 100 -10.78 -2.49 5.78
CA GLY A 100 -11.46 -3.11 4.67
C GLY A 100 -12.63 -4.01 5.05
N THR A 101 -13.24 -4.60 4.03
CA THR A 101 -14.30 -5.61 4.17
C THR A 101 -13.81 -6.96 3.64
N PRO A 102 -14.41 -8.10 4.03
CA PRO A 102 -13.95 -9.40 3.55
C PRO A 102 -13.97 -9.51 2.02
N ALA A 103 -15.00 -8.98 1.36
CA ALA A 103 -15.11 -8.96 -0.09
C ALA A 103 -14.03 -8.07 -0.73
N ALA A 104 -13.86 -6.84 -0.22
CA ALA A 104 -12.86 -5.92 -0.76
C ALA A 104 -11.42 -6.42 -0.57
N ASN A 105 -11.13 -7.05 0.58
CA ASN A 105 -9.81 -7.63 0.84
C ASN A 105 -9.56 -8.86 -0.05
N ALA A 106 -10.57 -9.70 -0.29
CA ALA A 106 -10.45 -10.83 -1.22
C ALA A 106 -10.21 -10.37 -2.67
N GLU A 107 -10.94 -9.33 -3.11
CA GLU A 107 -10.75 -8.71 -4.43
C GLU A 107 -9.35 -8.09 -4.55
N ALA A 108 -8.92 -7.32 -3.55
CA ALA A 108 -7.59 -6.73 -3.53
C ALA A 108 -6.48 -7.78 -3.58
N ASN A 109 -6.63 -8.90 -2.85
CA ASN A 109 -5.67 -10.00 -2.89
C ASN A 109 -5.55 -10.62 -4.30
N ALA A 110 -6.69 -10.87 -4.96
CA ALA A 110 -6.69 -11.41 -6.32
C ALA A 110 -6.06 -10.43 -7.32
N GLY A 111 -6.53 -9.17 -7.31
CA GLY A 111 -6.07 -8.15 -8.25
C GLY A 111 -4.61 -7.74 -8.04
N ALA A 112 -4.15 -7.65 -6.79
CA ALA A 112 -2.77 -7.34 -6.45
C ALA A 112 -1.81 -8.43 -6.96
N TRP A 113 -2.19 -9.70 -6.80
CA TRP A 113 -1.41 -10.82 -7.28
C TRP A 113 -1.27 -10.83 -8.80
N GLU A 114 -2.37 -10.69 -9.52
CA GLU A 114 -2.38 -10.62 -10.98
C GLU A 114 -1.55 -9.42 -11.49
N THR A 115 -1.71 -8.26 -10.85
CA THR A 115 -0.95 -7.05 -11.17
C THR A 115 0.55 -7.26 -10.96
N ALA A 116 0.95 -7.84 -9.83
CA ALA A 116 2.34 -8.11 -9.52
C ALA A 116 2.97 -9.10 -10.52
N LEU A 117 2.28 -10.19 -10.85
CA LEU A 117 2.74 -11.15 -11.84
C LEU A 117 2.90 -10.51 -13.23
N ALA A 118 1.92 -9.72 -13.67
CA ALA A 118 2.00 -9.02 -14.95
C ALA A 118 3.16 -8.01 -14.98
N PHE A 119 3.39 -7.30 -13.88
CA PHE A 119 4.49 -6.35 -13.75
C PHE A 119 5.85 -7.04 -13.80
N VAL A 120 6.04 -8.11 -13.01
CA VAL A 120 7.28 -8.90 -13.01
C VAL A 120 7.51 -9.57 -14.36
N ARG A 121 6.48 -10.07 -15.06
CA ARG A 121 6.66 -10.63 -16.40
C ARG A 121 7.15 -9.60 -17.42
N ARG A 122 6.70 -8.34 -17.31
CA ARG A 122 7.12 -7.26 -18.21
C ARG A 122 8.55 -6.78 -17.94
N HIS A 123 8.96 -6.79 -16.67
CA HIS A 123 10.20 -6.11 -16.22
C HIS A 123 11.27 -7.03 -15.62
N GLY A 124 10.93 -8.28 -15.30
CA GLY A 124 11.74 -9.23 -14.54
C GLY A 124 12.84 -9.94 -15.33
N GLY A 125 13.04 -9.60 -16.61
CA GLY A 125 13.96 -10.30 -17.51
C GLY A 125 13.51 -11.73 -17.81
N LYS A 126 13.83 -12.24 -19.00
CA LYS A 126 13.75 -13.69 -19.22
C LYS A 126 14.80 -14.32 -18.29
N ALA A 127 14.40 -15.24 -17.43
CA ALA A 127 15.35 -16.24 -16.95
C ALA A 127 15.98 -16.86 -18.22
N GLY A 128 17.28 -16.64 -18.40
CA GLY A 128 18.05 -17.24 -19.49
C GLY A 128 18.00 -18.75 -19.43
#